data_AF-A0A7V9Q0S1-F1
#
_entry.id   AF-A0A7V9Q0S1-F1
#
_cell.length_a   1.000
_cell.length_b   1.000
_cell.length_c   1.000
_cell.angle_alpha   90.00
_cell.angle_beta   90.00
_cell.angle_gamma   90.00
#
_symmetry.space_group_name_H-M   'P 1'
#
loop_
_entity.id
_entity.type
_entity.pdbx_description
1 polymer ?
#
loop_
_entity_poly.entity_id
_entity_poly.type
_entity_poly.pdbx_seq_one_letter_code
_entity_poly.pdbx_strand_id
1 'polypeptide(L)'
;MKTVDRGAALLDEEYGPAWDKKINLERLNLASPCNCVLGQLHPRASSPYMRGLDRLGFGHMSGKPEAHGFHVRRNGRWDNLTDAWRELIEARRKARTA
;
A
#
# COMPACT_ATOMS: atom_id res chain seq x y z
N MET A 1 -2.77 13.69 5.63
CA MET A 1 -3.93 12.96 5.08
C MET A 1 -4.10 13.21 3.58
N LYS A 2 -3.13 12.85 2.72
CA LYS A 2 -3.31 13.05 1.25
C LYS A 2 -2.73 11.93 0.38
N THR A 3 -1.72 11.19 0.84
CA THR A 3 -0.99 10.23 0.01
C THR A 3 -1.54 8.82 0.12
N VAL A 4 -1.77 8.32 1.35
CA VAL A 4 -2.37 6.99 1.58
C VAL A 4 -3.79 6.88 1.01
N ASP A 5 -4.59 7.95 1.07
CA ASP A 5 -5.93 7.97 0.47
C ASP A 5 -5.88 7.83 -1.06
N ARG A 6 -4.93 8.51 -1.70
CA ARG A 6 -4.68 8.36 -3.15
C ARG A 6 -4.16 6.98 -3.51
N GLY A 7 -3.31 6.40 -2.65
CA GLY A 7 -2.87 5.02 -2.79
C GLY A 7 -4.06 4.06 -2.72
N ALA A 8 -4.92 4.21 -1.72
CA ALA A 8 -6.11 3.39 -1.55
C ALA A 8 -7.09 3.51 -2.71
N ALA A 9 -7.34 4.72 -3.21
CA ALA A 9 -8.17 4.95 -4.40
C ALA A 9 -7.60 4.24 -5.64
N LEU A 10 -6.29 4.35 -5.86
CA LEU A 10 -5.62 3.64 -6.96
C LEU A 10 -5.71 2.11 -6.80
N LEU A 11 -5.62 1.60 -5.56
CA LEU A 11 -5.82 0.17 -5.30
C LEU A 11 -7.27 -0.27 -5.50
N ASP A 12 -8.25 0.60 -5.23
CA ASP A 12 -9.67 0.33 -5.49
C ASP A 12 -9.93 0.18 -6.99
N GLU A 13 -9.32 1.03 -7.81
CA GLU A 13 -9.38 0.95 -9.27
C GLU A 13 -8.70 -0.34 -9.80
N GLU A 14 -7.51 -0.66 -9.31
CA GLU A 14 -6.69 -1.75 -9.88
C GLU A 14 -6.99 -3.16 -9.36
N TYR A 15 -7.45 -3.27 -8.10
CA TYR A 15 -7.69 -4.55 -7.42
C TYR A 15 -9.13 -4.71 -6.92
N GLY A 16 -9.97 -3.69 -7.08
CA GLY A 16 -11.33 -3.63 -6.54
C GLY A 16 -11.37 -3.22 -5.06
N PRO A 17 -12.51 -2.74 -4.54
CA PRO A 17 -12.63 -2.09 -3.23
C PRO A 17 -12.39 -3.02 -2.02
N ALA A 18 -12.21 -4.31 -2.26
CA ALA A 18 -11.99 -5.34 -1.26
C ALA A 18 -10.52 -5.82 -1.16
N TRP A 19 -9.56 -5.14 -1.80
CA TRP A 19 -8.13 -5.46 -1.69
C TRP A 19 -7.65 -5.47 -0.24
N ASP A 20 -8.24 -4.61 0.58
CA ASP A 20 -7.91 -4.43 1.99
C ASP A 20 -8.09 -5.73 2.80
N LYS A 21 -8.99 -6.63 2.40
CA LYS A 21 -9.19 -7.94 3.04
C LYS A 21 -7.99 -8.88 2.90
N LYS A 22 -7.12 -8.65 1.93
CA LYS A 22 -5.92 -9.46 1.69
C LYS A 22 -4.73 -9.03 2.56
N ILE A 23 -4.84 -7.89 3.24
CA ILE A 23 -3.76 -7.34 4.05
C ILE A 23 -3.84 -7.88 5.48
N ASN A 24 -2.76 -8.49 5.95
CA ASN A 24 -2.54 -8.78 7.35
C ASN A 24 -1.99 -7.51 8.04
N LEU A 25 -2.82 -6.90 8.90
CA LEU A 25 -2.51 -5.66 9.62
C LEU A 25 -1.45 -5.84 10.70
N GLU A 26 -1.46 -6.98 11.41
CA GLU A 26 -0.48 -7.29 12.46
C GLU A 26 0.93 -7.37 11.89
N ARG A 27 1.04 -7.84 10.65
CA ARG A 27 2.32 -7.93 9.92
C ARG A 27 2.64 -6.71 9.08
N LEU A 28 1.72 -5.75 8.93
CA LEU A 28 1.90 -4.63 8.02
C LEU A 28 3.11 -3.79 8.43
N ASN A 29 4.06 -3.63 7.49
CA ASN A 29 5.26 -2.81 7.64
C ASN A 29 5.68 -2.26 6.27
N LEU A 30 5.60 -0.93 6.10
CA LEU A 30 5.86 -0.29 4.81
C LEU A 30 7.35 -0.26 4.43
N ALA A 31 8.25 -0.43 5.40
CA ALA A 31 9.69 -0.58 5.12
C ALA A 31 10.06 -1.98 4.59
N SER A 32 9.14 -2.95 4.67
CA SER A 32 9.37 -4.33 4.22
C SER A 32 8.79 -4.53 2.82
N PRO A 33 9.59 -4.92 1.81
CA PRO A 33 9.08 -5.15 0.46
C PRO A 33 8.09 -6.33 0.36
N CYS A 34 8.08 -7.23 1.35
CA CYS A 34 7.17 -8.38 1.40
C CYS A 34 5.95 -8.12 2.29
N ASN A 35 6.11 -7.36 3.39
CA ASN A 35 5.02 -7.10 4.33
C ASN A 35 4.35 -5.73 4.15
N CYS A 36 4.75 -4.92 3.17
CA CYS A 36 4.04 -3.70 2.78
C CYS A 36 2.75 -4.03 2.01
N VAL A 37 1.89 -3.04 1.77
CA VAL A 37 0.60 -3.23 1.07
C VAL A 37 0.78 -3.90 -0.30
N LEU A 38 1.70 -3.40 -1.12
CA LEU A 38 1.97 -3.97 -2.45
C LEU A 38 2.58 -5.37 -2.36
N GLY A 39 3.48 -5.61 -1.40
CA GLY A 39 4.09 -6.92 -1.20
C GLY A 39 3.07 -7.99 -0.82
N GLN A 40 2.14 -7.65 0.08
CA GLN A 40 1.09 -8.58 0.52
C GLN A 40 0.06 -8.86 -0.58
N LEU A 41 -0.11 -7.97 -1.55
CA LEU A 41 -0.96 -8.21 -2.74
C LEU A 41 -0.27 -9.09 -3.80
N HIS A 42 1.06 -9.24 -3.75
CA HIS A 42 1.85 -10.05 -4.69
C HIS A 42 2.81 -11.05 -4.00
N PRO A 43 2.33 -11.88 -3.04
CA PRO A 43 3.19 -12.64 -2.14
C PRO A 43 4.01 -13.74 -2.82
N ARG A 44 3.69 -14.11 -4.06
CA ARG A 44 4.38 -15.16 -4.84
C ARG A 44 5.40 -14.61 -5.82
N ALA A 45 5.53 -13.29 -5.96
CA ALA A 45 6.52 -12.71 -6.86
C ALA A 45 7.93 -12.81 -6.27
N SER A 46 8.94 -12.93 -7.13
CA SER A 46 10.35 -12.88 -6.71
C SER A 46 10.73 -11.52 -6.11
N SER A 47 10.03 -10.45 -6.52
CA SER A 47 10.10 -9.11 -5.92
C SER A 47 8.68 -8.54 -5.73
N PRO A 48 7.99 -8.86 -4.62
CA PRO A 48 6.58 -8.52 -4.39
C PRO A 48 6.27 -7.03 -4.50
N TYR A 49 7.09 -6.19 -3.87
CA TYR A 49 6.93 -4.73 -3.96
C TYR A 49 7.07 -4.22 -5.40
N MET A 50 8.13 -4.61 -6.11
CA MET A 50 8.37 -4.16 -7.48
C MET A 50 7.27 -4.64 -8.41
N ARG A 51 6.80 -5.88 -8.24
CA ARG A 51 5.66 -6.40 -9.00
C ARG A 51 4.39 -5.57 -8.79
N GLY A 52 4.14 -5.13 -7.56
CA GLY A 52 3.04 -4.24 -7.24
C GLY A 52 3.19 -2.85 -7.87
N LEU A 53 4.40 -2.28 -7.86
CA LEU A 53 4.67 -1.00 -8.52
C LEU A 53 4.46 -1.09 -10.04
N ASP A 54 5.01 -2.11 -10.69
CA ASP A 54 4.83 -2.35 -12.13
C ASP A 54 3.35 -2.51 -12.48
N ARG A 55 2.61 -3.25 -11.66
CA ARG A 55 1.17 -3.47 -11.85
C ARG A 55 0.38 -2.15 -11.76
N LEU A 56 0.82 -1.22 -10.92
CA LEU A 56 0.24 0.12 -10.77
C LEU A 56 0.78 1.14 -11.79
N GLY A 57 1.58 0.71 -12.78
CA GLY A 57 2.16 1.61 -13.79
C GLY A 57 3.31 2.48 -13.28
N PHE A 58 3.90 2.16 -12.13
CA PHE A 58 5.06 2.87 -11.57
C PHE A 58 6.41 2.25 -12.00
N GLY A 59 6.39 1.16 -12.77
CA GLY A 59 7.60 0.54 -13.34
C GLY A 59 8.34 1.48 -14.29
N HIS A 60 9.68 1.43 -14.27
CA HIS A 60 10.60 2.28 -15.06
C HIS A 60 10.61 3.80 -14.73
N MET A 61 10.86 4.13 -13.46
CA MET A 61 11.32 5.47 -12.99
C MET A 61 10.42 6.69 -13.28
N SER A 62 9.19 6.51 -13.77
CA SER A 62 8.26 7.63 -14.04
C SER A 62 7.20 7.82 -12.95
N GLY A 63 6.94 6.79 -12.13
CA GLY A 63 6.00 6.83 -11.02
C GLY A 63 6.54 7.60 -9.81
N LYS A 64 5.67 8.35 -9.12
CA LYS A 64 5.95 8.93 -7.78
C LYS A 64 5.25 8.09 -6.71
N PRO A 65 5.73 6.87 -6.38
CA PRO A 65 5.07 5.99 -5.41
C PRO A 65 4.91 6.65 -4.04
N GLU A 66 5.76 7.62 -3.69
CA GLU A 66 5.61 8.41 -2.48
C GLU A 66 4.35 9.29 -2.47
N ALA A 67 3.89 9.76 -3.64
CA ALA A 67 2.68 10.57 -3.78
C ALA A 67 1.40 9.76 -3.52
N HIS A 68 1.52 8.43 -3.55
CA HIS A 68 0.46 7.45 -3.28
C HIS A 68 0.72 6.68 -1.96
N GLY A 69 1.72 7.09 -1.17
CA GLY A 69 2.01 6.46 0.11
C GLY A 69 2.60 5.06 0.03
N PHE A 70 3.13 4.64 -1.14
CA PHE A 70 3.82 3.34 -1.27
C PHE A 70 5.32 3.42 -1.00
N HIS A 71 5.85 4.62 -0.75
CA HIS A 71 7.25 4.86 -0.46
C HIS A 71 7.39 6.12 0.41
N VAL A 72 8.46 6.22 1.19
CA VAL A 72 8.84 7.48 1.84
C VAL A 72 9.92 8.19 1.03
N ARG A 73 9.90 9.52 0.99
CA ARG A 73 11.03 10.28 0.45
C ARG A 73 12.27 10.11 1.33
N ARG A 74 13.43 10.55 0.84
CA ARG A 74 14.68 10.57 1.61
C ARG A 74 14.45 11.14 3.02
N ASN A 75 14.90 10.41 4.05
CA ASN A 75 14.71 10.70 5.48
C ASN A 75 13.26 10.63 6.00
N GLY A 76 12.31 10.11 5.21
CA GLY A 76 10.95 9.94 5.66
C GLY A 76 10.81 8.81 6.68
N ARG A 77 9.74 8.89 7.48
CA ARG A 77 9.49 8.00 8.61
C ARG A 77 8.57 6.86 8.18
N TRP A 78 9.14 5.66 8.01
CA TRP A 78 8.40 4.46 7.63
C TRP A 78 7.32 4.06 8.63
N ASP A 79 7.56 4.30 9.92
CA ASP A 79 6.60 4.00 10.99
C ASP A 79 5.33 4.84 10.81
N ASN A 80 5.46 6.16 10.64
CA ASN A 80 4.32 7.05 10.40
C ASN A 80 3.53 6.66 9.15
N LEU A 81 4.21 6.24 8.08
CA LEU A 81 3.53 5.77 6.87
C LEU A 81 2.82 4.43 7.10
N THR A 82 3.41 3.55 7.90
CA THR A 82 2.81 2.27 8.29
C THR A 82 1.55 2.49 9.11
N ASP A 83 1.61 3.34 10.13
CA ASP A 83 0.46 3.65 10.99
C ASP A 83 -0.67 4.31 10.19
N ALA A 84 -0.34 5.24 9.28
CA ALA A 84 -1.32 5.85 8.39
C ALA A 84 -2.04 4.82 7.49
N TRP A 85 -1.33 3.80 7.00
CA TRP A 85 -1.97 2.70 6.26
C TRP A 85 -2.83 1.80 7.16
N ARG A 86 -2.39 1.52 8.40
CA ARG A 86 -3.18 0.74 9.36
C ARG A 86 -4.50 1.43 9.65
N GLU A 87 -4.46 2.70 10.05
CA GLU A 87 -5.64 3.51 10.36
C GLU A 87 -6.63 3.53 9.19
N LEU A 88 -6.14 3.76 7.96
CA LEU A 88 -6.96 3.77 6.76
C LEU A 88 -7.64 2.42 6.51
N ILE A 89 -6.89 1.31 6.59
CA ILE A 89 -7.42 -0.03 6.34
C ILE A 89 -8.44 -0.42 7.41
N GLU A 90 -8.18 -0.11 8.69
CA GLU A 90 -9.11 -0.33 9.78
C GLU A 90 -10.42 0.45 9.59
N ALA A 91 -10.32 1.75 9.26
CA ALA A 91 -11.48 2.58 8.98
C ALA A 91 -12.32 2.03 7.82
N ARG A 92 -11.67 1.60 6.72
CA ARG A 92 -12.32 1.00 5.55
C ARG A 92 -13.01 -0.32 5.85
N ARG A 93 -12.47 -1.12 6.77
CA ARG A 93 -13.10 -2.37 7.21
C ARG A 93 -14.31 -2.09 8.08
N LYS A 94 -14.17 -1.17 9.04
CA LYS A 94 -15.25 -0.75 9.95
C LYS A 94 -16.45 -0.18 9.19
N ALA A 95 -16.20 0.67 8.19
CA ALA A 95 -17.25 1.28 7.37
C ALA A 95 -18.04 0.27 6.50
N ARG A 96 -17.53 -0.95 6.32
CA ARG A 96 -18.20 -2.02 5.54
C ARG A 96 -19.03 -2.97 6.40
N THR A 97 -18.79 -2.96 7.71
CA THR A 97 -19.51 -3.76 8.69
C THR A 97 -20.60 -2.97 9.42
N ALA A 98 -20.62 -1.65 9.24
CA ALA A 98 -21.67 -0.75 9.69
C ALA A 98 -22.82 -0.73 8.67
#